data_AF-A0A537DYR1-F1
#
_entry.id   AF-A0A537DYR1-F1
#
_cell.length_a   1.000
_cell.length_b   1.000
_cell.length_c   1.000
_cell.angle_alpha   90.00
_cell.angle_beta   90.00
_cell.angle_gamma   90.00
#
_symmetry.space_group_name_H-M   'P 1'
#
loop_
_entity.id
_entity.type
_entity.pdbx_description
1 polymer ?
#
loop_
_entity_poly.entity_id
_entity_poly.type
_entity_poly.pdbx_seq_one_letter_code
_entity_poly.pdbx_strand_id
1 'polypeptide(L)'
;MARWIRVIGSIATNIDRFINACDYDIEGSVIGHTILQYACDGAHASALRMKFSTMTERELRSAFQKLDSKSELSLVNAGKCRHELDWLYGINLSRLLTESALKQGRGYATLSTGRVQGPTLGFVVEREEEISCFVPVPLWTINSTILHDGKIYSLEYEKDKIASQSEAKIVCDECRGAVLDVKSVEYRDTQQRSPYPFDLSSLQSEAYRHFGYSPARTLALAERLYLDALISYPRTSSQKLPPDIGYVEILKGIASHAEYRPLVAKLMTEGDLRPNNGPKEDPAHPAIFPTGELPKGPLLGGEANLYDLISRRFMATFSDPSLKTSLRVILNHNNYR
;
A
#
# COMPACT_ATOMS: atom_id res chain seq x y z
N MET A 1 19.07 -20.47 -14.70
CA MET A 1 17.75 -21.03 -15.07
C MET A 1 17.83 -22.46 -15.60
N ALA A 2 18.67 -22.76 -16.60
CA ALA A 2 18.80 -24.12 -17.19
C ALA A 2 19.18 -25.26 -16.21
N ARG A 3 19.76 -24.96 -15.04
CA ARG A 3 20.05 -25.96 -14.00
C ARG A 3 18.78 -26.49 -13.34
N TRP A 4 17.90 -25.60 -12.88
CA TRP A 4 16.69 -25.98 -12.12
C TRP A 4 15.68 -26.73 -12.97
N ILE A 5 15.47 -26.31 -14.23
CA ILE A 5 14.61 -27.04 -15.17
C ILE A 5 15.11 -28.46 -15.40
N ARG A 6 16.43 -28.65 -15.55
CA ARG A 6 17.03 -29.99 -15.69
C ARG A 6 16.83 -30.85 -14.45
N VAL A 7 17.04 -30.27 -13.26
CA VAL A 7 16.81 -30.97 -11.98
C VAL A 7 15.35 -31.38 -11.85
N ILE A 8 14.41 -30.46 -12.06
CA ILE A 8 12.97 -30.73 -11.99
C ILE A 8 12.58 -31.83 -12.98
N GLY A 9 13.01 -31.73 -14.24
CA GLY A 9 12.73 -32.74 -15.26
C GLY A 9 13.34 -34.11 -14.94
N SER A 10 14.54 -34.15 -14.35
CA SER A 10 15.13 -35.43 -13.92
C SER A 10 14.40 -36.08 -12.77
N ILE A 11 13.80 -35.29 -11.87
CA ILE A 11 12.99 -35.81 -10.76
C ILE A 11 11.63 -36.27 -11.29
N ALA A 12 11.07 -35.57 -12.27
CA ALA A 12 9.72 -35.82 -12.80
C ALA A 12 9.54 -37.20 -13.46
N THR A 13 10.61 -37.89 -13.88
CA THR A 13 10.51 -39.16 -14.62
C THR A 13 9.92 -40.32 -13.81
N ASN A 14 9.99 -40.29 -12.47
CA ASN A 14 9.54 -41.36 -11.58
C ASN A 14 8.57 -40.85 -10.50
N ILE A 15 7.66 -39.95 -10.88
CA ILE A 15 6.72 -39.32 -9.95
C ILE A 15 5.27 -39.59 -10.36
N ASP A 16 4.47 -40.08 -9.42
CA ASP A 16 3.06 -40.41 -9.65
C ASP A 16 2.13 -39.20 -9.54
N ARG A 17 2.55 -38.14 -8.84
CA ARG A 17 1.68 -36.99 -8.53
C ARG A 17 2.44 -35.68 -8.49
N PHE A 18 1.90 -34.69 -9.19
CA PHE A 18 2.42 -33.32 -9.25
C PHE A 18 1.51 -32.35 -8.50
N ILE A 19 2.11 -31.43 -7.76
CA ILE A 19 1.42 -30.38 -7.03
C ILE A 19 2.10 -29.05 -7.34
N ASN A 20 1.35 -28.09 -7.89
CA ASN A 20 1.78 -26.71 -7.98
C ASN A 20 1.60 -26.04 -6.61
N ALA A 21 2.71 -25.75 -5.95
CA ALA A 21 2.78 -25.05 -4.67
C ALA A 21 3.51 -23.70 -4.79
N CYS A 22 3.54 -23.09 -5.99
CA CYS A 22 3.98 -21.70 -6.12
C CYS A 22 3.02 -20.76 -5.37
N ASP A 23 3.43 -19.52 -5.12
CA ASP A 23 2.59 -18.51 -4.48
C ASP A 23 1.23 -18.37 -5.17
N TYR A 24 0.18 -18.04 -4.40
CA TYR A 24 -1.20 -18.09 -4.88
C TYR A 24 -1.62 -16.83 -5.67
N ASP A 25 -0.79 -16.41 -6.62
CA ASP A 25 -1.12 -15.35 -7.58
C ASP A 25 -1.04 -15.82 -9.05
N ILE A 26 -1.32 -14.91 -9.96
CA ILE A 26 -1.27 -15.17 -11.41
C ILE A 26 0.13 -15.65 -11.83
N GLU A 27 1.20 -15.05 -11.28
CA GLU A 27 2.57 -15.41 -11.67
C GLU A 27 2.93 -16.80 -11.17
N GLY A 28 2.60 -17.15 -9.93
CA GLY A 28 2.81 -18.49 -9.37
C GLY A 28 2.03 -19.56 -10.13
N SER A 29 0.79 -19.26 -10.55
CA SER A 29 0.02 -20.16 -11.41
C SER A 29 0.68 -20.35 -12.79
N VAL A 30 1.17 -19.28 -13.42
CA VAL A 30 1.89 -19.37 -14.71
C VAL A 30 3.22 -20.13 -14.57
N ILE A 31 4.02 -19.83 -13.55
CA ILE A 31 5.31 -20.49 -13.29
C ILE A 31 5.10 -21.99 -13.09
N GLY A 32 4.22 -22.37 -12.16
CA GLY A 32 3.96 -23.78 -11.90
C GLY A 32 3.42 -24.50 -13.12
N HIS A 33 2.44 -23.91 -13.83
CA HIS A 33 1.89 -24.49 -15.05
C HIS A 33 2.95 -24.69 -16.14
N THR A 34 3.79 -23.68 -16.41
CA THR A 34 4.81 -23.75 -17.47
C THR A 34 5.92 -24.74 -17.14
N ILE A 35 6.36 -24.81 -15.88
CA ILE A 35 7.31 -25.84 -15.44
C ILE A 35 6.70 -27.24 -15.66
N LEU A 36 5.48 -27.46 -15.21
CA LEU A 36 4.80 -28.75 -15.36
C LEU A 36 4.55 -29.10 -16.84
N GLN A 37 4.27 -28.10 -17.67
CA GLN A 37 4.05 -28.27 -19.11
C GLN A 37 5.33 -28.67 -19.84
N TYR A 38 6.44 -27.96 -19.61
CA TYR A 38 7.65 -28.09 -20.42
C TYR A 38 8.76 -28.93 -19.78
N ALA A 39 8.85 -28.98 -18.46
CA ALA A 39 9.89 -29.73 -17.74
C ALA A 39 9.42 -31.09 -17.24
N CYS A 40 8.10 -31.30 -17.06
CA CYS A 40 7.52 -32.51 -16.47
C CYS A 40 6.59 -33.24 -17.45
N ASP A 41 6.96 -33.31 -18.73
CA ASP A 41 6.25 -34.09 -19.78
C ASP A 41 4.72 -33.87 -19.80
N GLY A 42 4.29 -32.61 -19.73
CA GLY A 42 2.86 -32.29 -19.79
C GLY A 42 2.07 -32.54 -18.50
N ALA A 43 2.71 -32.77 -17.35
CA ALA A 43 2.05 -33.00 -16.06
C ALA A 43 1.06 -31.91 -15.61
N HIS A 44 1.10 -30.72 -16.20
CA HIS A 44 0.15 -29.63 -15.92
C HIS A 44 -1.33 -30.03 -16.12
N ALA A 45 -1.62 -31.05 -16.93
CA ALA A 45 -2.98 -31.52 -17.20
C ALA A 45 -3.61 -32.28 -16.02
N SER A 46 -2.80 -32.89 -15.15
CA SER A 46 -3.24 -33.70 -14.00
C SER A 46 -2.72 -33.20 -12.65
N ALA A 47 -1.90 -32.15 -12.65
CA ALA A 47 -1.35 -31.56 -11.44
C ALA A 47 -2.44 -30.90 -10.59
N LEU A 48 -2.25 -30.99 -9.27
CA LEU A 48 -3.11 -30.33 -8.30
C LEU A 48 -2.53 -28.98 -7.90
N ARG A 49 -3.36 -28.11 -7.32
CA ARG A 49 -2.96 -26.80 -6.82
C ARG A 49 -3.06 -26.74 -5.30
N MET A 50 -1.97 -26.35 -4.66
CA MET A 50 -1.94 -26.01 -3.25
C MET A 50 -2.09 -24.49 -3.11
N LYS A 51 -3.08 -24.03 -2.33
CA LYS A 51 -3.42 -22.60 -2.19
C LYS A 51 -3.25 -22.17 -0.74
N PHE A 52 -2.41 -21.17 -0.50
CA PHE A 52 -2.13 -20.62 0.81
C PHE A 52 -1.82 -19.13 0.70
N SER A 53 -2.06 -18.41 1.79
CA SER A 53 -1.78 -16.98 1.98
C SER A 53 -0.75 -16.73 3.08
N THR A 54 -0.28 -17.75 3.80
CA THR A 54 0.86 -17.66 4.72
C THR A 54 1.76 -18.88 4.60
N MET A 55 3.02 -18.73 5.03
CA MET A 55 3.99 -19.84 5.15
C MET A 55 3.91 -20.55 6.51
N THR A 56 2.85 -20.34 7.30
CA THR A 56 2.71 -21.00 8.60
C THR A 56 2.48 -22.50 8.43
N GLU A 57 3.05 -23.31 9.33
CA GLU A 57 2.91 -24.77 9.26
C GLU A 57 1.43 -25.20 9.26
N ARG A 58 0.62 -24.55 10.11
CA ARG A 58 -0.82 -24.80 10.21
C ARG A 58 -1.52 -24.62 8.86
N GLU A 59 -1.27 -23.49 8.19
CA GLU A 59 -1.92 -23.19 6.92
C GLU A 59 -1.41 -24.10 5.79
N LEU A 60 -0.10 -24.35 5.72
CA LEU A 60 0.48 -25.25 4.72
C LEU A 60 -0.07 -26.67 4.86
N ARG A 61 -0.21 -27.20 6.09
CA ARG A 61 -0.84 -28.51 6.31
C ARG A 61 -2.31 -28.53 5.88
N SER A 62 -3.07 -27.49 6.22
CA SER A 62 -4.47 -27.35 5.79
C SER A 62 -4.59 -27.27 4.27
N ALA A 63 -3.75 -26.47 3.61
CA ALA A 63 -3.72 -26.32 2.15
C ALA A 63 -3.33 -27.61 1.44
N PHE A 64 -2.41 -28.40 2.01
CA PHE A 64 -2.04 -29.71 1.48
C PHE A 64 -3.14 -30.76 1.65
N GLN A 65 -3.97 -30.66 2.69
CA GLN A 65 -5.14 -31.53 2.84
C GLN A 65 -6.29 -31.14 1.88
N LYS A 66 -6.35 -29.86 1.50
CA LYS A 66 -7.39 -29.28 0.64
C LYS A 66 -6.87 -28.96 -0.77
N LEU A 67 -6.06 -29.85 -1.35
CA LEU A 67 -5.53 -29.68 -2.70
C LEU A 67 -6.67 -29.52 -3.71
N ASP A 68 -6.56 -28.50 -4.54
CA ASP A 68 -7.55 -28.19 -5.57
C ASP A 68 -7.19 -28.91 -6.87
N SER A 69 -8.10 -29.73 -7.38
CA SER A 69 -7.95 -30.39 -8.68
C SER A 69 -8.52 -29.56 -9.84
N LYS A 70 -9.15 -28.42 -9.54
CA LYS A 70 -9.69 -27.54 -10.58
C LYS A 70 -8.56 -26.87 -11.33
N SER A 71 -8.70 -26.85 -12.64
CA SER A 71 -7.75 -26.19 -13.53
C SER A 71 -7.79 -24.67 -13.32
N GLU A 72 -6.62 -24.07 -13.10
CA GLU A 72 -6.44 -22.61 -13.09
C GLU A 72 -6.15 -22.07 -14.50
N LEU A 73 -6.53 -22.79 -15.56
CA LEU A 73 -6.17 -22.45 -16.94
C LEU A 73 -6.60 -21.05 -17.36
N SER A 74 -7.73 -20.53 -16.86
CA SER A 74 -8.15 -19.15 -17.11
C SER A 74 -7.16 -18.13 -16.53
N LEU A 75 -6.73 -18.32 -15.28
CA LEU A 75 -5.71 -17.48 -14.63
C LEU A 75 -4.36 -17.59 -15.34
N VAL A 76 -3.95 -18.81 -15.70
CA VAL A 76 -2.71 -19.06 -16.45
C VAL A 76 -2.76 -18.38 -17.81
N ASN A 77 -3.87 -18.48 -18.54
CA ASN A 77 -4.02 -17.85 -19.84
C ASN A 77 -4.02 -16.32 -19.73
N ALA A 78 -4.64 -15.76 -18.70
CA ALA A 78 -4.57 -14.32 -18.42
C ALA A 78 -3.12 -13.87 -18.18
N GLY A 79 -2.37 -14.62 -17.37
CA GLY A 79 -0.95 -14.35 -17.13
C GLY A 79 -0.10 -14.49 -18.41
N LYS A 80 -0.23 -15.59 -19.15
CA LYS A 80 0.46 -15.81 -20.43
C LYS A 80 0.16 -14.69 -21.44
N CYS A 81 -1.10 -14.31 -21.60
CA CYS A 81 -1.52 -13.19 -22.44
C CYS A 81 -0.85 -11.87 -22.01
N ARG A 82 -0.80 -11.58 -20.70
CA ARG A 82 -0.09 -10.40 -20.18
C ARG A 82 1.40 -10.43 -20.53
N HIS A 83 2.07 -11.56 -20.32
CA HIS A 83 3.50 -11.75 -20.67
C HIS A 83 3.74 -11.54 -22.17
N GLU A 84 2.90 -12.12 -23.03
CA GLU A 84 3.00 -11.98 -24.48
C GLU A 84 2.77 -10.53 -24.94
N LEU A 85 1.75 -9.84 -24.41
CA LEU A 85 1.49 -8.44 -24.72
C LEU A 85 2.64 -7.53 -24.26
N ASP A 86 3.14 -7.72 -23.04
CA ASP A 86 4.25 -6.93 -22.52
C ASP A 86 5.52 -7.17 -23.37
N TRP A 87 5.76 -8.40 -23.82
CA TRP A 87 6.85 -8.74 -24.74
C TRP A 87 6.67 -8.09 -26.12
N LEU A 88 5.48 -8.17 -26.71
CA LEU A 88 5.17 -7.58 -28.03
C LEU A 88 5.36 -6.06 -28.02
N TYR A 89 4.80 -5.36 -27.03
CA TYR A 89 4.98 -3.91 -26.91
C TYR A 89 6.44 -3.55 -26.60
N GLY A 90 7.04 -4.24 -25.63
CA GLY A 90 8.39 -3.95 -25.16
C GLY A 90 9.44 -4.12 -26.25
N ILE A 91 9.45 -5.26 -26.94
CA ILE A 91 10.44 -5.55 -27.97
C ILE A 91 10.26 -4.66 -29.21
N ASN A 92 9.05 -4.55 -29.74
CA ASN A 92 8.84 -3.82 -30.99
C ASN A 92 9.11 -2.31 -30.82
N LEU A 93 8.56 -1.70 -29.77
CA LEU A 93 8.71 -0.25 -29.57
C LEU A 93 10.12 0.13 -29.14
N SER A 94 10.77 -0.65 -28.27
CA SER A 94 12.15 -0.37 -27.85
C SER A 94 13.15 -0.45 -29.03
N ARG A 95 12.97 -1.45 -29.91
CA ARG A 95 13.77 -1.56 -31.14
C ARG A 95 13.53 -0.38 -32.08
N LEU A 96 12.27 -0.03 -32.33
CA LEU A 96 11.91 1.12 -33.17
C LEU A 96 12.52 2.43 -32.63
N LEU A 97 12.41 2.69 -31.33
CA LEU A 97 12.97 3.89 -30.70
C LEU A 97 14.50 3.94 -30.81
N THR A 98 15.17 2.83 -30.48
CA THR A 98 16.63 2.72 -30.56
C THR A 98 17.13 2.93 -32.00
N GLU A 99 16.49 2.30 -32.99
CA GLU A 99 16.83 2.47 -34.40
C GLU A 99 16.56 3.88 -34.93
N SER A 100 15.46 4.51 -34.50
CA SER A 100 15.13 5.88 -34.87
C SER A 100 16.17 6.88 -34.34
N ALA A 101 16.57 6.75 -33.08
CA ALA A 101 17.60 7.59 -32.47
C ALA A 101 18.96 7.43 -33.18
N LEU A 102 19.32 6.19 -33.53
CA LEU A 102 20.50 5.88 -34.33
C LEU A 102 20.50 6.57 -35.70
N LYS A 103 19.39 6.48 -36.43
CA LYS A 103 19.23 7.10 -37.76
C LYS A 103 19.30 8.62 -37.72
N GLN A 104 18.92 9.24 -36.60
CA GLN A 104 19.04 10.69 -36.39
C GLN A 104 20.45 11.14 -35.97
N GLY A 105 21.44 10.24 -35.95
CA GLY A 105 22.82 10.59 -35.58
C GLY A 105 23.01 10.86 -34.09
N ARG A 106 22.06 10.45 -33.23
CA ARG A 106 22.14 10.63 -31.76
C ARG A 106 23.06 9.61 -31.06
N GLY A 107 23.75 8.75 -31.82
CA GLY A 107 24.56 7.65 -31.30
C GLY A 107 23.73 6.43 -30.87
N TYR A 108 24.40 5.31 -30.60
CA TYR A 108 23.73 4.10 -30.09
C TYR A 108 23.42 4.27 -28.60
N ALA A 109 22.14 4.29 -28.26
CA ALA A 109 21.67 4.17 -26.88
C ALA A 109 20.46 3.24 -26.86
N THR A 110 20.46 2.26 -25.96
CA THR A 110 19.32 1.37 -25.79
C THR A 110 18.17 2.14 -25.15
N LEU A 111 17.13 2.42 -25.96
CA LEU A 111 15.92 3.07 -25.50
C LEU A 111 14.86 2.01 -25.19
N SER A 112 14.48 1.90 -23.92
CA SER A 112 13.43 0.98 -23.47
C SER A 112 12.09 1.70 -23.36
N THR A 113 11.04 1.06 -23.83
CA THR A 113 9.66 1.40 -23.46
C THR A 113 8.85 0.12 -23.35
N GLY A 114 7.69 0.20 -22.73
CA GLY A 114 6.78 -0.92 -22.59
C GLY A 114 5.37 -0.43 -22.31
N ARG A 115 4.41 -1.35 -22.40
CA ARG A 115 2.98 -1.07 -22.25
C ARG A 115 2.64 -0.28 -20.97
N VAL A 116 3.39 -0.52 -19.88
CA VAL A 116 3.22 0.19 -18.60
C VAL A 116 4.30 1.24 -18.36
N GLN A 117 5.57 0.95 -18.69
CA GLN A 117 6.70 1.86 -18.46
C GLN A 117 6.53 3.19 -19.20
N GLY A 118 6.11 3.16 -20.47
CA GLY A 118 5.94 4.35 -21.30
C GLY A 118 4.90 5.32 -20.73
N PRO A 119 3.64 4.89 -20.50
CA PRO A 119 2.63 5.74 -19.88
C PRO A 119 3.01 6.23 -18.47
N THR A 120 3.69 5.39 -17.68
CA THR A 120 4.15 5.79 -16.35
C THR A 120 5.17 6.95 -16.42
N LEU A 121 6.10 6.90 -17.38
CA LEU A 121 6.99 8.04 -17.65
C LEU A 121 6.20 9.27 -18.12
N GLY A 122 5.14 9.07 -18.91
CA GLY A 122 4.22 10.11 -19.34
C GLY A 122 3.67 10.94 -18.17
N PHE A 123 3.15 10.30 -17.13
CA PHE A 123 2.65 11.01 -15.94
C PHE A 123 3.72 11.87 -15.24
N VAL A 124 4.99 11.44 -15.25
CA VAL A 124 6.10 12.20 -14.68
C VAL A 124 6.43 13.40 -15.55
N VAL A 125 6.47 13.22 -16.87
CA VAL A 125 6.73 14.30 -17.84
C VAL A 125 5.62 15.34 -17.80
N GLU A 126 4.35 14.93 -17.82
CA GLU A 126 3.20 15.83 -17.73
C GLU A 126 3.26 16.69 -16.46
N ARG A 127 3.58 16.07 -15.30
CA ARG A 127 3.73 16.81 -14.05
C ARG A 127 4.92 17.79 -14.08
N GLU A 128 6.04 17.42 -14.70
CA GLU A 128 7.19 18.31 -14.83
C GLU A 128 6.89 19.50 -15.75
N GLU A 129 6.13 19.28 -16.83
CA GLU A 129 5.65 20.34 -17.72
C GLU A 129 4.67 21.28 -17.00
N GLU A 130 3.73 20.75 -16.21
CA GLU A 130 2.83 21.52 -15.36
C GLU A 130 3.61 22.45 -14.42
N ILE A 131 4.67 21.94 -13.78
CA ILE A 131 5.53 22.70 -12.87
C ILE A 131 6.35 23.75 -13.64
N SER A 132 6.93 23.37 -14.77
CA SER A 132 7.81 24.24 -15.58
C SER A 132 7.05 25.41 -16.21
N CYS A 133 5.78 25.19 -16.57
CA CYS A 133 4.90 26.21 -17.15
C CYS A 133 4.06 26.95 -16.10
N PHE A 134 4.23 26.65 -14.81
CA PHE A 134 3.47 27.31 -13.75
C PHE A 134 3.91 28.77 -13.59
N VAL A 135 2.99 29.69 -13.87
CA VAL A 135 3.18 31.12 -13.60
C VAL A 135 2.53 31.45 -12.25
N PRO A 136 3.32 31.73 -11.19
CA PRO A 136 2.77 32.06 -9.89
C PRO A 136 1.98 33.37 -9.97
N VAL A 137 0.72 33.33 -9.54
CA VAL A 137 -0.13 34.51 -9.43
C VAL A 137 -0.02 35.06 -8.00
N PRO A 138 0.35 36.34 -7.81
CA PRO A 138 0.40 36.92 -6.48
C PRO A 138 -1.00 36.92 -5.85
N LEU A 139 -1.04 36.52 -4.58
CA LEU A 139 -2.22 36.59 -3.73
C LEU A 139 -1.82 37.22 -2.40
N TRP A 140 -2.79 37.82 -1.74
CA TRP A 140 -2.61 38.44 -0.43
C TRP A 140 -3.44 37.68 0.60
N THR A 141 -2.88 37.51 1.79
CA THR A 141 -3.58 36.99 2.96
C THR A 141 -3.51 38.03 4.08
N ILE A 142 -4.49 38.01 4.97
CA ILE A 142 -4.51 38.90 6.14
C ILE A 142 -4.23 38.05 7.37
N ASN A 143 -3.08 38.28 7.97
CA ASN A 143 -2.73 37.75 9.28
C ASN A 143 -3.03 38.85 10.30
N SER A 144 -3.85 38.55 11.29
CA SER A 144 -4.12 39.47 12.39
C SER A 144 -3.93 38.79 13.74
N THR A 145 -3.75 39.60 14.77
CA THR A 145 -3.63 39.11 16.13
C THR A 145 -4.51 39.95 17.04
N ILE A 146 -5.06 39.34 18.07
CA ILE A 146 -5.84 40.01 19.11
C ILE A 146 -5.24 39.76 20.48
N LEU A 147 -5.41 40.73 21.37
CA LEU A 147 -5.11 40.60 22.79
C LEU A 147 -6.41 40.35 23.55
N HIS A 148 -6.51 39.21 24.22
CA HIS A 148 -7.64 38.89 25.09
C HIS A 148 -7.12 38.26 26.38
N ASP A 149 -7.51 38.81 27.53
CA ASP A 149 -7.05 38.40 28.87
C ASP A 149 -5.52 38.26 28.99
N GLY A 150 -4.79 39.21 28.42
CA GLY A 150 -3.32 39.23 28.45
C GLY A 150 -2.64 38.20 27.54
N LYS A 151 -3.41 37.43 26.75
CA LYS A 151 -2.89 36.46 25.78
C LYS A 151 -3.11 36.94 24.34
N ILE A 152 -2.13 36.65 23.49
CA ILE A 152 -2.20 36.96 22.07
C ILE A 152 -2.73 35.74 21.32
N TYR A 153 -3.75 35.94 20.50
CA TYR A 153 -4.30 34.93 19.60
C TYR A 153 -4.12 35.37 18.16
N SER A 154 -3.67 34.46 17.31
CA SER A 154 -3.65 34.66 15.85
C SER A 154 -5.03 34.40 15.27
N LEU A 155 -5.46 35.26 14.35
CA LEU A 155 -6.72 35.12 13.62
C LEU A 155 -6.43 34.96 12.12
N GLU A 156 -7.29 34.18 11.49
CA GLU A 156 -7.36 34.02 10.04
C GLU A 156 -8.58 34.78 9.52
N TYR A 157 -8.37 35.63 8.52
CA TYR A 157 -9.48 36.33 7.86
C TYR A 157 -10.35 35.34 7.07
N GLU A 158 -11.67 35.56 7.04
CA GLU A 158 -12.60 34.63 6.38
C GLU A 158 -12.28 34.35 4.90
N LYS A 159 -11.65 35.31 4.21
CA LYS A 159 -11.12 35.13 2.86
C LYS A 159 -9.67 34.66 2.94
N ASP A 160 -9.47 33.36 2.69
CA ASP A 160 -8.16 32.72 2.63
C ASP A 160 -7.21 33.39 1.59
N LYS A 161 -7.78 33.92 0.50
CA LYS A 161 -7.01 34.56 -0.59
C LYS A 161 -7.70 35.82 -1.06
N ILE A 162 -6.94 36.92 -1.10
CA ILE A 162 -7.35 38.22 -1.61
C ILE A 162 -6.56 38.49 -2.89
N ALA A 163 -7.25 38.91 -3.95
CA ALA A 163 -6.67 39.08 -5.28
C ALA A 163 -5.94 40.42 -5.47
N SER A 164 -6.12 41.39 -4.57
CA SER A 164 -5.48 42.70 -4.66
C SER A 164 -4.87 43.13 -3.33
N GLN A 165 -3.64 43.66 -3.39
CA GLN A 165 -3.01 44.30 -2.25
C GLN A 165 -3.84 45.46 -1.70
N SER A 166 -4.52 46.22 -2.57
CA SER A 166 -5.31 47.38 -2.14
C SER A 166 -6.51 46.95 -1.30
N GLU A 167 -7.22 45.88 -1.70
CA GLU A 167 -8.32 45.31 -0.94
C GLU A 167 -7.82 44.81 0.42
N ALA A 168 -6.72 44.05 0.44
CA ALA A 168 -6.14 43.55 1.68
C ALA A 168 -5.74 44.70 2.63
N LYS A 169 -5.17 45.78 2.08
CA LYS A 169 -4.77 46.95 2.86
C LYS A 169 -5.96 47.70 3.47
N ILE A 170 -7.07 47.85 2.73
CA ILE A 170 -8.29 48.49 3.23
C ILE A 170 -8.79 47.74 4.46
N VAL A 171 -8.90 46.40 4.39
CA VAL A 171 -9.33 45.58 5.53
C VAL A 171 -8.36 45.73 6.71
N CYS A 172 -7.05 45.69 6.47
CA CYS A 172 -6.03 45.88 7.51
C CYS A 172 -6.12 47.25 8.20
N ASP A 173 -6.39 48.31 7.43
CA ASP A 173 -6.48 49.67 7.96
C ASP A 173 -7.81 49.88 8.71
N GLU A 174 -8.92 49.33 8.24
CA GLU A 174 -10.23 49.39 8.93
C GLU A 174 -10.25 48.58 10.24
N CYS A 175 -9.56 47.43 10.29
CA CYS A 175 -9.51 46.59 11.49
C CYS A 175 -8.38 46.97 12.47
N ARG A 176 -7.51 47.95 12.14
CA ARG A 176 -6.35 48.27 12.99
C ARG A 176 -6.79 48.89 14.32
N GLY A 177 -6.50 48.18 15.41
CA GLY A 177 -6.87 48.61 16.76
C GLY A 177 -8.37 48.49 17.06
N ALA A 178 -9.12 47.85 16.16
CA ALA A 178 -10.54 47.60 16.38
C ALA A 178 -10.76 46.54 17.48
N VAL A 179 -11.82 46.73 18.26
CA VAL A 179 -12.35 45.67 19.12
C VAL A 179 -13.27 44.80 18.27
N LEU A 180 -13.03 43.49 18.27
CA LEU A 180 -13.84 42.54 17.53
C LEU A 180 -14.91 41.95 18.46
N ASP A 181 -16.14 41.83 17.94
CA ASP A 181 -17.23 41.19 18.67
C ASP A 181 -17.21 39.67 18.42
N VAL A 182 -17.60 38.88 19.43
CA VAL A 182 -17.80 37.45 19.24
C VAL A 182 -19.12 37.22 18.53
N LYS A 183 -19.05 36.85 17.26
CA LYS A 183 -20.22 36.56 16.45
C LYS A 183 -20.81 35.19 16.75
N SER A 184 -19.96 34.17 16.82
CA SER A 184 -20.37 32.80 17.14
C SER A 184 -19.20 31.96 17.65
N VAL A 185 -19.55 30.92 18.41
CA VAL A 185 -18.63 29.88 18.85
C VAL A 185 -19.17 28.55 18.37
N GLU A 186 -18.45 27.92 17.46
CA GLU A 186 -18.84 26.68 16.81
C GLU A 186 -18.01 25.51 17.33
N TYR A 187 -18.71 24.44 17.72
CA TYR A 187 -18.10 23.18 18.11
C TYR A 187 -18.39 22.14 17.04
N ARG A 188 -17.35 21.47 16.56
CA ARG A 188 -17.49 20.37 15.62
C ARG A 188 -16.70 19.16 16.09
N ASP A 189 -17.45 18.15 16.51
CA ASP A 189 -16.90 16.83 16.76
C ASP A 189 -16.80 16.05 15.46
N THR A 190 -15.62 15.56 15.16
CA THR A 190 -15.36 14.69 14.01
C THR A 190 -14.74 13.39 14.50
N GLN A 191 -15.34 12.27 14.13
CA GLN A 191 -14.76 10.96 14.36
C GLN A 191 -13.73 10.65 13.29
N GLN A 192 -12.49 10.45 13.68
CA GLN A 192 -11.46 9.90 12.83
C GLN A 192 -11.42 8.39 13.04
N ARG A 193 -11.93 7.66 12.05
CA ARG A 193 -11.95 6.20 12.06
C ARG A 193 -10.54 5.63 12.05
N SER A 194 -10.42 4.46 12.66
CA SER A 194 -9.25 3.61 12.57
C SER A 194 -8.88 3.31 11.12
N PRO A 195 -7.60 3.05 10.82
CA PRO A 195 -7.19 2.76 9.45
C PRO A 195 -7.69 1.38 8.98
N TYR A 196 -7.72 1.18 7.67
CA TYR A 196 -7.96 -0.14 7.09
C TYR A 196 -6.72 -1.03 7.17
N PRO A 197 -6.87 -2.36 7.17
CA PRO A 197 -5.78 -3.29 6.93
C PRO A 197 -4.99 -2.94 5.66
N PHE A 198 -3.71 -3.27 5.64
CA PHE A 198 -2.86 -2.96 4.49
C PHE A 198 -3.21 -3.83 3.27
N ASP A 199 -3.44 -3.19 2.13
CA ASP A 199 -3.12 -3.77 0.82
C ASP A 199 -1.66 -3.44 0.46
N LEU A 200 -1.12 -4.00 -0.62
CA LEU A 200 0.27 -3.73 -1.01
C LEU A 200 0.53 -2.24 -1.27
N SER A 201 -0.40 -1.55 -1.92
CA SER A 201 -0.25 -0.15 -2.33
C SER A 201 -0.19 0.80 -1.12
N SER A 202 -1.06 0.59 -0.13
CA SER A 202 -1.09 1.36 1.11
C SER A 202 0.10 1.04 2.01
N LEU A 203 0.56 -0.22 2.04
CA LEU A 203 1.81 -0.58 2.72
C LEU A 203 3.01 0.15 2.09
N GLN A 204 3.13 0.14 0.76
CA GLN A 204 4.20 0.84 0.05
C GLN A 204 4.17 2.35 0.27
N SER A 205 2.98 2.96 0.23
CA SER A 205 2.80 4.39 0.46
C SER A 205 3.21 4.79 1.89
N GLU A 206 2.81 4.00 2.88
CA GLU A 206 3.11 4.25 4.28
C GLU A 206 4.57 3.96 4.65
N ALA A 207 5.15 2.91 4.09
CA ALA A 207 6.58 2.62 4.23
C ALA A 207 7.45 3.72 3.60
N TYR A 208 7.02 4.30 2.47
CA TYR A 208 7.68 5.48 1.90
C TYR A 208 7.55 6.70 2.82
N ARG A 209 6.33 6.99 3.30
CA ARG A 209 6.05 8.13 4.19
C ARG A 209 6.87 8.08 5.48
N HIS A 210 7.01 6.90 6.09
CA HIS A 210 7.67 6.73 7.37
C HIS A 210 9.18 6.48 7.27
N PHE A 211 9.64 5.77 6.24
CA PHE A 211 11.02 5.26 6.17
C PHE A 211 11.75 5.61 4.87
N GLY A 212 11.09 6.26 3.91
CA GLY A 212 11.66 6.54 2.58
C GLY A 212 11.90 5.28 1.74
N TYR A 213 11.26 4.16 2.06
CA TYR A 213 11.43 2.92 1.31
C TYR A 213 10.71 3.00 -0.03
N SER A 214 11.43 2.77 -1.13
CA SER A 214 10.82 2.66 -2.44
C SER A 214 9.82 1.49 -2.49
N PRO A 215 8.81 1.52 -3.37
CA PRO A 215 7.85 0.42 -3.52
C PRO A 215 8.52 -0.95 -3.71
N ALA A 216 9.60 -1.01 -4.49
CA ALA A 216 10.37 -2.23 -4.72
C ALA A 216 11.10 -2.72 -3.46
N ARG A 217 11.71 -1.81 -2.69
CA ARG A 217 12.36 -2.16 -1.42
C ARG A 217 11.34 -2.68 -0.40
N THR A 218 10.19 -2.03 -0.30
CA THR A 218 9.10 -2.45 0.59
C THR A 218 8.59 -3.84 0.23
N LEU A 219 8.37 -4.11 -1.06
CA LEU A 219 7.95 -5.44 -1.52
C LEU A 219 8.99 -6.52 -1.20
N ALA A 220 10.28 -6.26 -1.47
CA ALA A 220 11.35 -7.21 -1.17
C ALA A 220 11.52 -7.47 0.35
N LEU A 221 11.19 -6.51 1.21
CA LEU A 221 11.14 -6.69 2.66
C LEU A 221 9.92 -7.52 3.07
N ALA A 222 8.75 -7.21 2.52
CA ALA A 222 7.51 -7.93 2.82
C ALA A 222 7.59 -9.40 2.36
N GLU A 223 8.17 -9.66 1.19
CA GLU A 223 8.39 -11.03 0.69
C GLU A 223 9.28 -11.84 1.62
N ARG A 224 10.35 -11.25 2.18
CA ARG A 224 11.20 -11.92 3.17
C ARG A 224 10.43 -12.25 4.44
N LEU A 225 9.69 -11.28 4.99
CA LEU A 225 8.83 -11.50 6.16
C LEU A 225 7.78 -12.59 5.90
N TYR A 226 7.22 -12.66 4.70
CA TYR A 226 6.27 -13.70 4.29
C TYR A 226 6.92 -15.08 4.19
N LEU A 227 8.10 -15.18 3.56
CA LEU A 227 8.87 -16.42 3.45
C LEU A 227 9.33 -16.96 4.82
N ASP A 228 9.58 -16.05 5.77
CA ASP A 228 9.84 -16.37 7.18
C ASP A 228 8.56 -16.65 7.99
N ALA A 229 7.40 -16.71 7.33
CA ALA A 229 6.08 -16.96 7.90
C ALA A 229 5.61 -15.92 8.94
N LEU A 230 6.15 -14.70 8.91
CA LEU A 230 5.83 -13.63 9.87
C LEU A 230 4.66 -12.76 9.46
N ILE A 231 4.39 -12.65 8.16
CA ILE A 231 3.24 -11.93 7.62
C ILE A 231 2.51 -12.78 6.56
N SER A 232 1.28 -12.40 6.24
CA SER A 232 0.55 -12.94 5.10
C SER A 232 1.12 -12.46 3.76
N TYR A 233 0.70 -13.14 2.69
CA TYR A 233 1.17 -12.90 1.34
C TYR A 233 1.01 -11.43 0.95
N PRO A 234 2.09 -10.73 0.62
CA PRO A 234 2.06 -9.27 0.54
C PRO A 234 1.49 -8.75 -0.78
N ARG A 235 1.33 -9.58 -1.81
CA ARG A 235 0.82 -9.17 -3.13
C ARG A 235 -0.70 -9.32 -3.18
N THR A 236 -1.38 -8.55 -2.34
CA THR A 236 -2.85 -8.51 -2.23
C THR A 236 -3.37 -7.11 -2.46
N SER A 237 -4.54 -7.02 -3.09
CA SER A 237 -5.31 -5.78 -3.22
C SER A 237 -6.37 -5.61 -2.12
N SER A 238 -6.55 -6.64 -1.28
CA SER A 238 -7.57 -6.67 -0.24
C SER A 238 -7.23 -5.76 0.93
N GLN A 239 -8.26 -5.10 1.44
CA GLN A 239 -8.22 -4.37 2.71
C GLN A 239 -9.14 -5.04 3.74
N LYS A 240 -9.39 -6.35 3.57
CA LYS A 240 -10.29 -7.13 4.42
C LYS A 240 -9.52 -8.22 5.18
N LEU A 241 -9.76 -8.29 6.48
CA LEU A 241 -9.36 -9.40 7.34
C LEU A 241 -10.57 -10.32 7.54
N PRO A 242 -10.50 -11.59 7.11
CA PRO A 242 -11.57 -12.53 7.33
C PRO A 242 -11.49 -13.13 8.76
N PRO A 243 -12.63 -13.43 9.42
CA PRO A 243 -12.63 -13.87 10.81
C PRO A 243 -11.89 -15.18 11.11
N ASP A 244 -11.71 -16.03 10.10
CA ASP A 244 -11.11 -17.36 10.20
C ASP A 244 -9.58 -17.36 10.38
N ILE A 245 -8.91 -16.20 10.22
CA ILE A 245 -7.45 -16.11 10.46
C ILE A 245 -7.08 -16.25 11.95
N GLY A 246 -8.03 -16.03 12.87
CA GLY A 246 -7.82 -16.13 14.32
C GLY A 246 -7.15 -14.89 14.92
N TYR A 247 -7.90 -13.79 15.04
CA TYR A 247 -7.37 -12.51 15.54
C TYR A 247 -6.76 -12.61 16.94
N VAL A 248 -7.36 -13.41 17.83
CA VAL A 248 -6.91 -13.57 19.21
C VAL A 248 -5.54 -14.24 19.27
N GLU A 249 -5.34 -15.31 18.50
CA GLU A 249 -4.08 -16.03 18.39
C GLU A 249 -2.98 -15.14 17.82
N ILE A 250 -3.29 -14.39 16.75
CA ILE A 250 -2.36 -13.44 16.14
C ILE A 250 -1.90 -12.39 17.16
N LEU A 251 -2.85 -11.75 17.86
CA LEU A 251 -2.54 -10.73 18.86
C LEU A 251 -1.72 -11.30 20.03
N LYS A 252 -2.00 -12.52 20.49
CA LYS A 252 -1.18 -13.21 21.50
C LYS A 252 0.25 -13.44 20.99
N GLY A 253 0.40 -13.83 19.73
CA GLY A 253 1.69 -13.96 19.06
C GLY A 253 2.47 -12.63 19.04
N ILE A 254 1.81 -11.54 18.63
CA ILE A 254 2.39 -10.19 18.65
C ILE A 254 2.83 -9.78 20.07
N ALA A 255 2.04 -10.09 21.10
CA ALA A 255 2.33 -9.74 22.50
C ALA A 255 3.58 -10.43 23.08
N SER A 256 4.15 -11.42 22.39
CA SER A 256 5.45 -11.96 22.75
C SER A 256 6.55 -10.89 22.78
N HIS A 257 6.47 -9.92 21.86
CA HIS A 257 7.32 -8.73 21.84
C HIS A 257 6.89 -7.75 22.91
N ALA A 258 7.81 -7.40 23.82
CA ALA A 258 7.52 -6.59 24.99
C ALA A 258 6.89 -5.23 24.66
N GLU A 259 7.29 -4.62 23.54
CA GLU A 259 6.79 -3.31 23.09
C GLU A 259 5.31 -3.29 22.70
N TYR A 260 4.74 -4.42 22.27
CA TYR A 260 3.33 -4.49 21.85
C TYR A 260 2.39 -4.94 22.98
N ARG A 261 2.91 -5.49 24.09
CA ARG A 261 2.09 -6.00 25.20
C ARG A 261 1.05 -5.01 25.71
N PRO A 262 1.36 -3.71 25.94
CA PRO A 262 0.36 -2.78 26.44
C PRO A 262 -0.78 -2.55 25.43
N LEU A 263 -0.46 -2.50 24.13
CA LEU A 263 -1.43 -2.30 23.06
C LEU A 263 -2.34 -3.53 22.91
N VAL A 264 -1.76 -4.73 22.92
CA VAL A 264 -2.54 -5.97 22.87
C VAL A 264 -3.41 -6.13 24.10
N ALA A 265 -2.89 -5.87 25.30
CA ALA A 265 -3.66 -5.95 26.53
C ALA A 265 -4.90 -5.05 26.48
N LYS A 266 -4.73 -3.81 26.01
CA LYS A 266 -5.82 -2.85 25.82
C LYS A 266 -6.90 -3.39 24.87
N LEU A 267 -6.51 -3.86 23.69
CA LEU A 267 -7.45 -4.43 22.70
C LEU A 267 -8.18 -5.67 23.25
N MET A 268 -7.50 -6.51 24.01
CA MET A 268 -8.10 -7.70 24.62
C MET A 268 -9.11 -7.36 25.74
N THR A 269 -8.94 -6.21 26.41
CA THR A 269 -9.86 -5.75 27.47
C THR A 269 -11.07 -4.96 26.95
N GLU A 270 -10.91 -4.20 25.86
CA GLU A 270 -11.97 -3.31 25.34
C GLU A 270 -13.10 -4.06 24.61
N GLY A 271 -12.88 -5.33 24.26
CA GLY A 271 -13.91 -6.20 23.69
C GLY A 271 -13.88 -6.28 22.16
N ASP A 272 -14.99 -6.73 21.58
CA ASP A 272 -15.15 -7.35 20.25
C ASP A 272 -14.13 -6.92 19.17
N LEU A 273 -13.25 -7.84 18.77
CA LEU A 273 -12.20 -7.65 17.76
C LEU A 273 -12.79 -7.55 16.36
N ARG A 274 -13.44 -6.42 16.06
CA ARG A 274 -13.99 -6.10 14.75
C ARG A 274 -13.05 -5.18 13.99
N PRO A 275 -12.36 -5.66 12.94
CA PRO A 275 -11.48 -4.81 12.16
C PRO A 275 -12.30 -3.80 11.34
N ASN A 276 -11.84 -2.56 11.27
CA ASN A 276 -12.33 -1.61 10.29
C ASN A 276 -11.85 -2.02 8.90
N ASN A 277 -12.61 -2.89 8.22
CA ASN A 277 -12.28 -3.37 6.88
C ASN A 277 -12.49 -2.30 5.81
N GLY A 278 -11.57 -2.21 4.86
CA GLY A 278 -11.66 -1.30 3.73
C GLY A 278 -12.59 -1.79 2.61
N PRO A 279 -12.85 -0.93 1.60
CA PRO A 279 -13.74 -1.26 0.49
C PRO A 279 -13.14 -2.25 -0.51
N LYS A 280 -11.80 -2.34 -0.61
CA LYS A 280 -11.13 -3.22 -1.58
C LYS A 280 -11.11 -4.66 -1.13
N GLU A 281 -11.30 -5.57 -2.07
CA GLU A 281 -11.34 -7.01 -1.84
C GLU A 281 -10.52 -7.74 -2.91
N ASP A 282 -9.86 -8.80 -2.46
CA ASP A 282 -9.16 -9.74 -3.32
C ASP A 282 -9.73 -11.14 -3.01
N PRO A 283 -10.31 -11.85 -4.00
CA PRO A 283 -10.91 -13.16 -3.74
C PRO A 283 -9.91 -14.23 -3.31
N ALA A 284 -8.63 -14.07 -3.64
CA ALA A 284 -7.59 -15.07 -3.36
C ALA A 284 -6.92 -14.84 -1.99
N HIS A 285 -6.77 -13.57 -1.60
CA HIS A 285 -5.95 -13.20 -0.47
C HIS A 285 -6.65 -12.23 0.48
N PRO A 286 -6.53 -12.42 1.80
CA PRO A 286 -6.86 -11.38 2.76
C PRO A 286 -5.90 -10.18 2.63
N ALA A 287 -6.13 -9.15 3.42
CA ALA A 287 -5.17 -8.06 3.60
C ALA A 287 -3.82 -8.57 4.17
N ILE A 288 -2.82 -7.70 4.17
CA ILE A 288 -1.51 -7.96 4.78
C ILE A 288 -1.66 -7.88 6.32
N PHE A 289 -1.34 -8.96 7.02
CA PHE A 289 -1.41 -9.06 8.48
C PHE A 289 -0.23 -9.87 9.03
N PRO A 290 0.18 -9.66 10.30
CA PRO A 290 1.18 -10.49 10.95
C PRO A 290 0.57 -11.86 11.32
N THR A 291 1.30 -12.95 11.13
CA THR A 291 0.79 -14.31 11.42
C THR A 291 0.70 -14.63 12.92
N GLY A 292 1.39 -13.85 13.75
CA GLY A 292 1.61 -14.15 15.17
C GLY A 292 2.78 -15.11 15.43
N GLU A 293 3.43 -15.62 14.38
CA GLU A 293 4.64 -16.43 14.52
C GLU A 293 5.81 -15.59 15.05
N LEU A 294 6.68 -16.25 15.80
CA LEU A 294 7.91 -15.65 16.32
C LEU A 294 9.02 -15.70 15.26
N PRO A 295 9.78 -14.60 15.07
CA PRO A 295 10.92 -14.63 14.19
C PRO A 295 12.00 -15.57 14.73
N LYS A 296 12.64 -16.35 13.84
CA LYS A 296 13.71 -17.31 14.19
C LYS A 296 14.96 -16.64 14.77
N GLY A 297 15.10 -15.35 14.56
CA GLY A 297 16.16 -14.51 15.10
C GLY A 297 15.68 -13.06 15.21
N PRO A 298 16.51 -12.13 15.71
CA PRO A 298 16.13 -10.73 15.79
C PRO A 298 15.89 -10.15 14.38
N LEU A 299 14.73 -9.52 14.18
CA LEU A 299 14.50 -8.70 12.99
C LEU A 299 15.36 -7.44 13.10
N LEU A 300 16.04 -7.08 12.02
CA LEU A 300 16.94 -5.93 11.99
C LEU A 300 16.62 -4.99 10.82
N GLY A 301 16.88 -3.69 11.04
CA GLY A 301 16.78 -2.67 10.01
C GLY A 301 15.41 -2.63 9.32
N GLY A 302 15.41 -2.83 8.00
CA GLY A 302 14.21 -2.68 7.19
C GLY A 302 13.10 -3.68 7.54
N GLU A 303 13.44 -4.92 7.90
CA GLU A 303 12.46 -5.96 8.20
C GLU A 303 11.77 -5.67 9.54
N ALA A 304 12.53 -5.23 10.55
CA ALA A 304 11.98 -4.79 11.83
C ALA A 304 11.00 -3.62 11.65
N ASN A 305 11.40 -2.58 10.92
CA ASN A 305 10.56 -1.41 10.66
C ASN A 305 9.27 -1.78 9.93
N LEU A 306 9.35 -2.66 8.93
CA LEU A 306 8.18 -3.04 8.15
C LEU A 306 7.24 -3.97 8.94
N TYR A 307 7.79 -4.90 9.73
CA TYR A 307 7.01 -5.75 10.61
C TYR A 307 6.30 -4.94 11.71
N ASP A 308 6.96 -3.95 12.30
CA ASP A 308 6.36 -3.01 13.26
C ASP A 308 5.20 -2.24 12.62
N LEU A 309 5.41 -1.68 11.43
CA LEU A 309 4.37 -0.95 10.70
C LEU A 309 3.13 -1.83 10.43
N ILE A 310 3.34 -3.06 9.96
CA ILE A 310 2.26 -4.03 9.70
C ILE A 310 1.55 -4.42 11.00
N SER A 311 2.29 -4.71 12.07
CA SER A 311 1.73 -5.13 13.37
C SER A 311 0.92 -4.01 14.02
N ARG A 312 1.42 -2.78 14.01
CA ARG A 312 0.70 -1.60 14.50
C ARG A 312 -0.53 -1.30 13.67
N ARG A 313 -0.45 -1.42 12.34
CA ARG A 313 -1.63 -1.24 11.49
C ARG A 313 -2.70 -2.27 11.82
N PHE A 314 -2.33 -3.56 11.90
CA PHE A 314 -3.24 -4.64 12.25
C PHE A 314 -3.96 -4.36 13.58
N MET A 315 -3.21 -4.07 14.65
CA MET A 315 -3.77 -3.69 15.95
C MET A 315 -4.70 -2.47 15.87
N ALA A 316 -4.29 -1.43 15.15
CA ALA A 316 -5.08 -0.21 14.99
C ALA A 316 -6.42 -0.46 14.30
N THR A 317 -6.54 -1.47 13.42
CA THR A 317 -7.80 -1.77 12.74
C THR A 317 -8.94 -2.14 13.71
N PHE A 318 -8.61 -2.67 14.89
CA PHE A 318 -9.58 -3.05 15.92
C PHE A 318 -9.87 -1.94 16.93
N SER A 319 -9.20 -0.79 16.83
CA SER A 319 -9.38 0.31 17.77
C SER A 319 -10.65 1.09 17.47
N ASP A 320 -11.23 1.72 18.50
CA ASP A 320 -12.33 2.65 18.33
C ASP A 320 -11.92 3.92 17.57
N PRO A 321 -12.85 4.57 16.85
CA PRO A 321 -12.62 5.88 16.25
C PRO A 321 -12.18 6.90 17.30
N SER A 322 -11.15 7.68 16.97
CA SER A 322 -10.75 8.82 17.80
C SER A 322 -11.73 9.99 17.62
N LEU A 323 -12.06 10.68 18.71
CA LEU A 323 -12.88 11.89 18.68
C LEU A 323 -11.99 13.13 18.60
N LYS A 324 -12.19 13.94 17.54
CA LYS A 324 -11.54 15.25 17.40
C LYS A 324 -12.58 16.35 17.53
N THR A 325 -12.51 17.11 18.62
CA THR A 325 -13.32 18.32 18.81
C THR A 325 -12.56 19.52 18.24
N SER A 326 -13.14 20.17 17.24
CA SER A 326 -12.65 21.45 16.70
C SER A 326 -13.51 22.58 17.25
N LEU A 327 -12.87 23.58 17.86
CA LEU A 327 -13.50 24.83 18.30
C LEU A 327 -13.16 25.92 17.28
N ARG A 328 -14.18 26.61 16.76
CA ARG A 328 -14.00 27.78 15.92
C ARG A 328 -14.72 28.98 16.55
N VAL A 329 -13.97 30.01 16.91
CA VAL A 329 -14.53 31.29 17.36
C VAL A 329 -14.54 32.22 16.17
N ILE A 330 -15.72 32.68 15.77
CA ILE A 330 -15.88 33.66 14.69
C ILE A 330 -16.04 35.02 15.32
N LEU A 331 -15.13 35.91 14.97
CA LEU A 331 -15.13 37.30 15.40
C LEU A 331 -15.65 38.17 14.25
N ASN A 332 -16.16 39.35 14.53
CA ASN A 332 -16.54 40.29 13.48
C ASN A 332 -16.26 41.73 13.86
N HIS A 333 -16.00 42.54 12.83
CA HIS A 333 -15.98 43.99 12.91
C HIS A 333 -16.50 44.55 11.59
N ASN A 334 -17.53 45.39 11.65
CA ASN A 334 -18.28 45.85 10.48
C ASN A 334 -18.74 44.64 9.61
N ASN A 335 -18.28 44.60 8.36
CA ASN A 335 -18.59 43.54 7.40
C ASN A 335 -17.50 42.46 7.32
N TYR A 336 -16.47 42.52 8.17
CA TYR A 336 -15.33 41.59 8.16
C TYR A 336 -15.47 40.53 9.25
N ARG A 337 -14.97 39.33 8.96
CA ARG A 337 -14.97 38.17 9.86
C ARG A 337 -13.65 37.42 9.82
#